data_AF-A0A6G8PRQ4-F1
#
_entry.id   AF-A0A6G8PRQ4-F1
#
_cell.length_a   1.000
_cell.length_b   1.000
_cell.length_c   1.000
_cell.angle_alpha   90.00
_cell.angle_beta   90.00
_cell.angle_gamma   90.00
#
_symmetry.space_group_name_H-M   'P 1'
#
loop_
_entity.id
_entity.type
_entity.pdbx_description
1 polymer ?
#
loop_
_entity_poly.entity_id
_entity_poly.type
_entity_poly.pdbx_seq_one_letter_code
_entity_poly.pdbx_strand_id
1 'polypeptide(L)'
;MTTVISAAIEVLRLVPLILAFFIPALLGMALLKERGEGYRKKALLVFLLGFGSIIGVQLLIRSVSTLQVLATIGASLAQALVALLIAAFTVYKLAD
;
A
#
# COMPACT_ATOMS: atom_id res chain seq x y z
N MET A 1 -21.82 11.77 -19.80
CA MET A 1 -20.47 11.49 -20.36
C MET A 1 -19.36 12.12 -19.53
N THR A 2 -19.52 13.34 -19.00
CA THR A 2 -18.55 13.99 -18.09
C THR A 2 -18.32 13.23 -16.77
N THR A 3 -19.36 12.63 -16.19
CA THR A 3 -19.29 11.94 -14.89
C THR A 3 -18.44 10.67 -14.90
N VAL A 4 -18.53 9.86 -15.96
CA VAL A 4 -17.77 8.59 -16.08
C VAL A 4 -16.29 8.86 -16.26
N ILE A 5 -15.95 9.84 -17.09
CA ILE A 5 -14.56 10.25 -17.33
C ILE A 5 -13.95 10.83 -16.05
N SER A 6 -14.67 11.68 -15.32
CA SER A 6 -14.20 12.21 -14.03
C SER A 6 -13.96 11.10 -13.00
N ALA A 7 -14.85 10.10 -12.91
CA ALA A 7 -14.65 8.96 -12.03
C ALA A 7 -13.41 8.14 -12.42
N ALA A 8 -13.20 7.90 -13.72
CA ALA A 8 -12.02 7.18 -14.21
C ALA A 8 -10.72 7.93 -13.90
N ILE A 9 -10.70 9.26 -14.07
CA ILE A 9 -9.56 10.10 -13.71
C ILE A 9 -9.27 10.02 -12.21
N GLU A 10 -10.31 10.06 -11.37
CA GLU A 10 -10.13 9.99 -9.93
C GLU A 10 -9.57 8.64 -9.48
N VAL A 11 -10.00 7.54 -10.12
CA VAL A 11 -9.41 6.21 -9.89
C VAL A 11 -7.96 6.16 -10.37
N LEU A 12 -7.65 6.69 -11.55
CA LEU A 12 -6.29 6.73 -12.08
C LEU A 12 -5.34 7.56 -11.19
N ARG A 13 -5.84 8.60 -10.52
CA ARG A 13 -5.08 9.38 -9.54
C ARG A 13 -4.65 8.57 -8.32
N LEU A 14 -5.34 7.47 -8.01
CA LEU A 14 -4.97 6.59 -6.90
C LEU A 14 -3.84 5.62 -7.28
N VAL A 15 -3.63 5.35 -8.57
CA VAL A 15 -2.66 4.36 -9.07
C VAL A 15 -1.24 4.63 -8.59
N PRO A 16 -0.66 5.84 -8.69
CA PRO A 16 0.71 6.09 -8.22
C PRO A 16 0.89 5.75 -6.74
N LEU A 17 -0.16 5.98 -5.96
CA LEU A 17 -0.14 5.78 -4.52
C LEU A 17 -0.27 4.29 -4.17
N ILE A 18 -1.10 3.54 -4.90
CA ILE A 18 -1.14 2.08 -4.82
C ILE A 18 0.23 1.49 -5.20
N LEU A 19 0.87 2.00 -6.25
CA LEU A 19 2.21 1.56 -6.66
C LEU A 19 3.28 1.84 -5.58
N ALA A 20 3.17 2.96 -4.87
CA ALA A 20 4.06 3.25 -3.75
C ALA A 20 3.91 2.21 -2.63
N PHE A 21 2.67 1.79 -2.31
CA PHE A 21 2.41 0.70 -1.36
C PHE A 21 2.81 -0.69 -1.92
N PHE A 22 2.79 -0.87 -3.23
CA PHE A 22 3.09 -2.15 -3.87
C PHE A 22 4.53 -2.61 -3.64
N ILE A 23 5.50 -1.69 -3.60
CA ILE A 23 6.92 -2.03 -3.38
C ILE A 23 7.15 -2.71 -2.01
N PRO A 24 6.83 -2.08 -0.87
CA PRO A 24 6.96 -2.73 0.44
C PRO A 24 6.04 -3.95 0.59
N ALA A 25 4.88 -3.97 -0.09
CA ALA A 25 4.01 -5.14 -0.15
C ALA A 25 4.74 -6.34 -0.80
N LEU A 26 5.35 -6.16 -1.98
CA LEU A 26 6.12 -7.21 -2.66
C LEU A 26 7.27 -7.71 -1.80
N LEU A 27 8.08 -6.81 -1.24
CA LEU A 27 9.23 -7.18 -0.42
C LEU A 27 8.82 -7.98 0.81
N GLY A 28 7.79 -7.52 1.53
CA GLY A 28 7.29 -8.24 2.70
C GLY A 28 6.68 -9.59 2.32
N MET A 29 5.94 -9.69 1.22
CA MET A 29 5.37 -10.96 0.75
C MET A 29 6.44 -11.95 0.26
N ALA A 30 7.49 -11.47 -0.40
CA ALA A 30 8.64 -12.28 -0.79
C ALA A 30 9.36 -12.86 0.43
N LEU A 31 9.63 -12.03 1.45
CA LEU A 31 10.20 -12.50 2.73
C LEU A 31 9.31 -13.55 3.40
N LEU A 32 7.98 -13.40 3.34
CA LEU A 32 7.05 -14.40 3.85
C LEU A 32 7.09 -15.72 3.06
N LYS A 33 7.31 -15.66 1.73
CA LYS A 33 7.43 -16.86 0.87
C LYS A 33 8.74 -17.61 1.13
N GLU A 34 9.86 -16.91 1.27
CA GLU A 34 11.19 -17.51 1.46
C GLU A 34 11.32 -18.32 2.76
N ARG A 35 10.54 -17.97 3.80
CA ARG A 35 10.51 -18.67 5.11
C ARG A 35 11.88 -18.86 5.78
N GLY A 36 12.88 -18.02 5.47
CA GLY A 36 14.20 -18.05 6.10
C GLY A 36 14.20 -17.63 7.58
N GLU A 37 15.37 -17.59 8.22
CA GLU A 37 15.47 -17.24 9.64
C GLU A 37 14.87 -15.85 9.96
N GLY A 38 13.96 -15.83 10.93
CA GLY A 38 13.31 -14.61 11.39
C GLY A 38 12.39 -13.95 10.35
N TYR A 39 11.99 -14.65 9.29
CA TYR A 39 11.23 -14.11 8.16
C TYR A 39 10.02 -13.26 8.58
N ARG A 40 9.25 -13.70 9.58
CA ARG A 40 8.07 -12.95 10.09
C ARG A 40 8.43 -11.60 10.66
N LYS A 41 9.52 -11.52 11.45
CA LYS A 41 9.98 -10.27 12.04
C LYS A 41 10.50 -9.32 10.96
N LYS A 42 11.27 -9.84 10.01
CA LYS A 42 11.78 -9.07 8.86
C LYS A 42 10.64 -8.53 8.00
N ALA A 43 9.67 -9.36 7.63
CA ALA A 43 8.50 -8.95 6.87
C ALA A 43 7.67 -7.89 7.62
N LEU A 44 7.46 -8.06 8.93
CA LEU A 44 6.76 -7.07 9.75
C LEU A 44 7.50 -5.73 9.76
N LEU A 45 8.82 -5.73 9.92
CA LEU A 45 9.62 -4.51 9.88
C LEU A 45 9.53 -3.83 8.51
N VAL A 46 9.56 -4.59 7.42
CA VAL A 46 9.38 -4.06 6.07
C VAL A 46 8.00 -3.43 5.88
N PHE A 47 6.93 -4.08 6.36
CA PHE A 47 5.58 -3.50 6.28
C PHE A 47 5.45 -2.24 7.13
N LEU A 48 5.94 -2.26 8.37
CA LEU A 48 5.86 -1.10 9.27
C LEU A 48 6.67 0.08 8.73
N LEU A 49 7.90 -0.14 8.28
CA LEU A 49 8.74 0.92 7.74
C LEU A 49 8.20 1.41 6.40
N GLY A 50 7.84 0.50 5.49
CA GLY A 50 7.32 0.85 4.16
C GLY A 50 5.98 1.55 4.22
N PHE A 51 4.95 0.91 4.78
CA PHE A 51 3.61 1.50 4.85
C PHE A 51 3.58 2.69 5.81
N GLY A 52 4.24 2.57 6.97
CA GLY A 52 4.27 3.64 7.96
C GLY A 52 4.94 4.91 7.46
N SER A 53 6.04 4.82 6.70
CA SER A 53 6.68 6.00 6.11
C SER A 53 5.80 6.65 5.04
N ILE A 54 5.17 5.87 4.16
CA ILE A 54 4.25 6.40 3.14
C ILE A 54 3.07 7.13 3.79
N ILE A 55 2.45 6.52 4.80
CA ILE A 55 1.33 7.11 5.54
C ILE A 55 1.80 8.37 6.29
N GLY A 56 2.95 8.31 6.95
CA GLY A 56 3.53 9.44 7.67
C GLY A 56 3.75 10.65 6.75
N VAL A 57 4.35 10.44 5.59
CA VAL A 57 4.56 11.50 4.59
C VAL A 57 3.23 12.08 4.10
N GLN A 58 2.23 11.25 3.84
CA GLN A 58 0.90 11.74 3.45
C GLN A 58 0.26 12.60 4.54
N LEU A 59 0.36 12.18 5.80
CA LEU A 59 -0.17 12.92 6.93
C LEU A 59 0.52 14.29 7.06
N LEU A 60 1.85 14.34 6.93
CA LEU A 60 2.64 15.57 7.00
C LEU A 60 2.27 16.58 5.90
N ILE A 61 1.96 16.11 4.70
CA ILE A 61 1.70 16.99 3.54
C ILE A 61 0.22 17.44 3.49
N ARG A 62 -0.72 16.58 3.92
CA ARG A 62 -2.15 16.75 3.60
C ARG A 62 -3.06 17.04 4.79
N SER A 63 -2.62 16.81 6.03
CA SER A 63 -3.52 16.83 7.17
C SER A 63 -3.40 18.11 7.99
N VAL A 64 -4.46 18.93 7.97
CA VAL A 64 -4.61 20.11 8.85
C VAL A 64 -5.69 19.92 9.92
N SER A 65 -6.48 18.83 9.87
CA SER A 65 -7.50 18.51 10.88
C SER A 65 -7.59 17.01 11.20
N THR A 66 -8.14 16.68 12.37
CA THR A 66 -8.34 15.28 12.82
C THR A 66 -9.18 14.45 11.86
N LEU A 67 -10.20 15.05 11.25
CA LEU A 67 -11.04 14.37 10.27
C LEU A 67 -10.25 13.99 9.00
N GLN A 68 -9.36 14.88 8.55
CA GLN A 68 -8.49 14.61 7.39
C GLN A 68 -7.44 13.55 7.71
N VAL A 69 -6.89 13.54 8.93
CA VAL A 69 -5.99 12.47 9.40
C VAL A 69 -6.69 11.12 9.28
N LEU A 70 -7.91 11.01 9.84
CA LEU A 70 -8.66 9.75 9.82
C LEU A 70 -8.98 9.30 8.38
N ALA A 71 -9.42 10.23 7.53
CA ALA A 71 -9.68 9.94 6.12
C ALA A 71 -8.42 9.47 5.37
N THR A 72 -7.27 10.12 5.62
CA THR A 72 -5.98 9.75 5.01
C THR A 72 -5.52 8.37 5.45
N ILE A 73 -5.64 8.05 6.74
CA ILE A 73 -5.33 6.72 7.27
C ILE A 73 -6.25 5.67 6.64
N GLY A 74 -7.57 5.91 6.63
CA GLY A 74 -8.55 4.98 6.07
C GLY A 74 -8.29 4.67 4.59
N ALA A 75 -8.06 5.70 3.79
CA ALA A 75 -7.73 5.55 2.36
C ALA A 75 -6.39 4.81 2.17
N SER A 76 -5.37 5.14 2.96
CA SER A 76 -4.06 4.50 2.88
C SER A 76 -4.11 3.01 3.23
N LEU A 77 -4.89 2.64 4.26
CA LEU A 77 -5.09 1.24 4.62
C LEU A 77 -5.78 0.46 3.51
N ALA A 78 -6.81 1.04 2.88
CA ALA A 78 -7.47 0.43 1.73
C ALA A 78 -6.49 0.21 0.55
N GLN A 79 -5.65 1.20 0.26
CA GLN A 79 -4.62 1.09 -0.78
C GLN A 79 -3.55 0.05 -0.45
N ALA A 80 -3.10 0.00 0.80
CA ALA A 80 -2.15 -1.01 1.27
C ALA A 80 -2.72 -2.43 1.16
N LEU A 81 -4.01 -2.62 1.48
CA LEU A 81 -4.68 -3.91 1.31
C LEU A 81 -4.74 -4.33 -0.16
N VAL A 82 -5.10 -3.42 -1.08
CA VAL A 82 -5.08 -3.71 -2.52
C VAL A 82 -3.66 -4.07 -2.97
N ALA A 83 -2.66 -3.30 -2.56
CA ALA A 83 -1.26 -3.56 -2.87
C ALA A 83 -0.79 -4.93 -2.35
N LEU A 84 -1.17 -5.31 -1.13
CA LEU A 84 -0.88 -6.62 -0.54
C LEU A 84 -1.54 -7.75 -1.31
N LEU A 85 -2.80 -7.60 -1.74
CA LEU A 85 -3.50 -8.61 -2.55
C LEU A 85 -2.80 -8.83 -3.89
N ILE A 86 -2.44 -7.73 -4.58
CA ILE A 86 -1.69 -7.82 -5.84
C ILE A 86 -0.34 -8.48 -5.60
N ALA A 87 0.40 -8.05 -4.58
CA ALA A 87 1.72 -8.61 -4.25
C ALA A 87 1.65 -10.09 -3.89
N ALA A 88 0.64 -10.50 -3.11
CA ALA A 88 0.40 -11.89 -2.77
C ALA A 88 0.17 -12.73 -4.03
N PHE A 89 -0.68 -12.24 -4.94
CA PHE A 89 -0.94 -12.90 -6.21
C PHE A 89 0.34 -13.02 -7.06
N THR A 90 1.14 -11.94 -7.14
CA THR A 90 2.42 -11.96 -7.86
C THR A 90 3.40 -12.97 -7.28
N VAL A 91 3.60 -12.95 -5.96
CA VAL A 91 4.62 -13.75 -5.29
C VAL A 91 4.24 -15.24 -5.23
N TYR A 92 2.97 -15.57 -4.99
CA TYR A 92 2.54 -16.95 -4.78
C TYR A 92 1.93 -17.62 -6.02
N LYS A 93 1.54 -16.88 -7.05
CA LYS A 93 0.85 -17.47 -8.22
C LYS A 93 1.47 -17.18 -9.58
N LEU A 94 2.19 -16.07 -9.75
CA LEU A 94 2.87 -15.74 -11.02
C LEU A 94 4.34 -16.13 -11.04
N ALA A 95 4.96 -16.28 -9.86
CA ALA A 95 6.37 -16.62 -9.74
C ALA A 95 6.64 -18.14 -9.70
N ASP A 96 5.58 -18.96 -9.65
CA ASP A 96 5.62 -20.42 -9.80
C ASP A 96 5.09 -20.78 -11.20
#